data_AF-A0A1B6J843-F1
#
_entry.id   AF-A0A1B6J843-F1
#
_cell.length_a   1.000
_cell.length_b   1.000
_cell.length_c   1.000
_cell.angle_alpha   90.00
_cell.angle_beta   90.00
_cell.angle_gamma   90.00
#
_symmetry.space_group_name_H-M   'P 1'
#
loop_
_entity.id
_entity.type
_entity.pdbx_description
1 polymer ?
#
loop_
_entity_poly.entity_id
_entity_poly.type
_entity_poly.pdbx_seq_one_letter_code
_entity_poly.pdbx_strand_id
1 'polypeptide(L)'
;LSRNDLEKYTKFVNESRLPPVQSVEEWVNLLAKIIKCSVCKEVLSPFAAICEKGHAVCLECKTTDCLHCDSPFQKLTSNSVFHQILAFFDSTYCKPCSKVRKQNHECAEKRLEKCRLCDWTGTKRQLVKHMREHTKDD
;
A
#
# COMPACT_ATOMS: atom_id res chain seq x y z
N LEU A 1 19.58 -22.78 5.62
CA LEU A 1 18.60 -22.58 6.71
C LEU A 1 18.92 -23.59 7.79
N SER A 2 19.19 -23.13 9.02
CA SER A 2 19.45 -24.08 10.12
C SER A 2 18.14 -24.79 10.50
N ARG A 3 18.25 -25.97 11.09
CA ARG A 3 17.08 -26.74 11.56
C ARG A 3 16.20 -25.94 12.52
N ASN A 4 16.84 -25.07 13.30
CA ASN A 4 16.22 -24.18 14.27
C ASN A 4 15.42 -23.04 13.60
N ASP A 5 15.89 -22.54 12.45
CA ASP A 5 15.15 -21.54 11.66
C ASP A 5 13.90 -22.15 11.03
N LEU A 6 14.01 -23.41 10.60
CA LEU A 6 12.89 -24.15 10.01
C LEU A 6 11.78 -24.42 11.04
N GLU A 7 12.17 -24.79 12.27
CA GLU A 7 11.23 -25.01 13.38
C GLU A 7 10.52 -23.71 13.79
N LYS A 8 11.26 -22.60 13.88
CA LYS A 8 10.67 -21.27 14.16
C LYS A 8 9.71 -20.82 13.06
N TYR A 9 10.09 -21.01 11.80
CA TYR A 9 9.24 -20.68 10.66
C TYR A 9 7.96 -21.53 10.63
N THR A 10 8.08 -22.84 10.86
CA THR A 10 6.95 -23.77 10.87
C THR A 10 5.98 -23.44 12.01
N LYS A 11 6.52 -23.13 13.20
CA LYS A 11 5.73 -22.68 14.34
C LYS A 11 4.99 -21.37 14.03
N PHE A 12 5.68 -20.39 13.46
CA PHE A 12 5.07 -19.13 13.02
C PHE A 12 3.92 -19.38 12.03
N VAL A 13 4.12 -20.18 10.98
CA VAL A 13 3.08 -20.48 9.98
C VAL A 13 1.85 -21.13 10.63
N ASN A 14 2.06 -22.10 11.52
CA ASN A 14 0.97 -22.79 12.22
C ASN A 14 0.21 -21.88 13.20
N GLU A 15 0.90 -20.96 13.88
CA GLU A 15 0.30 -20.03 14.83
C GLU A 15 -0.37 -18.82 14.16
N SER A 16 0.05 -18.48 12.93
CA SER A 16 -0.42 -17.29 12.22
C SER A 16 -1.90 -17.31 11.84
N ARG A 17 -2.59 -18.47 11.94
CA ARG A 17 -3.99 -18.68 11.49
C ARG A 17 -4.27 -18.06 10.10
N LEU A 18 -3.26 -17.98 9.24
CA LEU A 18 -3.43 -17.44 7.91
C LEU A 18 -4.16 -18.51 7.09
N PRO A 19 -5.29 -18.18 6.45
CA PRO A 19 -5.99 -19.14 5.61
C PRO A 19 -5.02 -19.65 4.52
N PRO A 20 -5.12 -20.93 4.11
CA PRO A 20 -4.32 -21.44 3.01
C PRO A 20 -4.60 -20.58 1.79
N VAL A 21 -3.55 -19.94 1.27
CA VAL A 21 -3.69 -19.04 0.13
C VAL A 21 -3.94 -19.89 -1.12
N GLN A 22 -5.12 -19.72 -1.72
CA GLN A 22 -5.64 -20.57 -2.79
C GLN A 22 -5.24 -20.08 -4.19
N SER A 23 -4.70 -18.86 -4.30
CA SER A 23 -4.25 -18.29 -5.57
C SER A 23 -3.10 -17.27 -5.44
N VAL A 24 -2.39 -17.02 -6.55
CA VAL A 24 -1.38 -15.95 -6.64
C VAL A 24 -1.99 -14.57 -6.38
N GLU A 25 -3.24 -14.32 -6.80
CA GLU A 25 -3.93 -13.05 -6.56
C GLU A 25 -4.18 -12.79 -5.07
N GLU A 26 -4.54 -13.83 -4.31
CA GLU A 26 -4.68 -13.71 -2.86
C GLU A 26 -3.36 -13.36 -2.17
N TRP A 27 -2.25 -13.96 -2.61
CA TRP A 27 -0.90 -13.62 -2.14
C TRP A 27 -0.56 -12.15 -2.41
N VAL A 28 -0.81 -11.68 -3.64
CA VAL A 28 -0.56 -10.28 -4.02
C VAL A 28 -1.42 -9.34 -3.19
N ASN A 29 -2.69 -9.68 -2.95
CA ASN A 29 -3.57 -8.88 -2.09
C ASN A 29 -3.11 -8.84 -0.63
N LEU A 30 -2.55 -9.94 -0.11
CA LEU A 30 -2.02 -10.02 1.25
C LEU A 30 -0.76 -9.15 1.38
N LEU A 31 0.17 -9.27 0.42
CA LEU A 31 1.36 -8.43 0.35
C LEU A 31 1.00 -6.94 0.22
N ALA A 32 -0.02 -6.61 -0.58
CA ALA A 32 -0.51 -5.23 -0.74
C ALA A 32 -0.99 -4.60 0.58
N LYS A 33 -1.47 -5.42 1.53
CA LYS A 33 -1.86 -4.96 2.86
C LYS A 33 -0.64 -4.77 3.77
N ILE A 34 0.34 -5.67 3.68
CA ILE A 34 1.57 -5.64 4.49
C ILE A 34 2.42 -4.41 4.16
N ILE A 35 2.49 -4.02 2.88
CA ILE A 35 3.29 -2.86 2.44
C ILE A 35 2.64 -1.50 2.75
N LYS A 36 1.46 -1.46 3.38
CA LYS A 36 0.80 -0.21 3.73
C LYS A 36 1.11 0.17 5.17
N CYS A 37 1.34 1.44 5.40
CA CYS A 37 1.49 1.99 6.74
C CYS A 37 0.20 1.75 7.52
N SER A 38 0.33 1.21 8.72
CA SER A 38 -0.84 0.94 9.56
C SER A 38 -1.56 2.22 10.03
N VAL A 39 -0.90 3.37 9.99
CA VAL A 39 -1.44 4.69 10.37
C VAL A 39 -2.06 5.40 9.16
N CYS A 40 -1.25 5.87 8.20
CA CYS A 40 -1.74 6.68 7.07
C CYS A 40 -2.30 5.86 5.90
N LYS A 41 -2.17 4.53 5.92
CA LYS A 41 -2.62 3.59 4.87
C LYS A 41 -1.93 3.75 3.51
N GLU A 42 -0.97 4.66 3.40
CA GLU A 42 -0.11 4.81 2.22
C GLU A 42 0.95 3.70 2.13
N VAL A 43 1.48 3.49 0.93
CA VAL A 43 2.57 2.53 0.69
C VAL A 43 3.82 2.97 1.45
N LEU A 44 4.42 2.03 2.16
CA LEU A 44 5.62 2.24 2.97
C LEU A 44 6.81 2.62 2.11
N SER A 45 7.63 3.53 2.64
CA SER A 45 8.96 3.78 2.08
C SER A 45 9.90 2.61 2.41
N PRO A 46 11.00 2.45 1.67
CA PRO A 46 12.00 1.43 1.99
C PRO A 46 12.67 1.60 3.36
N PHE A 47 12.59 2.79 3.95
CA PHE A 47 13.14 3.12 5.27
C PHE A 47 12.09 3.08 6.38
N ALA A 48 10.99 2.35 6.18
CA ALA A 48 9.92 2.20 7.17
C ALA A 48 10.43 1.74 8.55
N ALA A 49 9.65 2.00 9.58
CA ALA A 49 9.87 1.42 10.89
C ALA A 49 8.99 0.17 11.06
N ILE A 50 9.50 -0.85 11.72
CA ILE A 50 8.77 -2.10 11.98
C ILE A 50 8.92 -2.49 13.46
N CYS A 51 7.85 -2.99 14.07
CA CYS A 51 7.93 -3.58 15.40
C CYS A 51 8.27 -5.07 15.31
N GLU A 52 8.65 -5.71 16.42
CA GLU A 52 8.98 -7.15 16.46
C GLU A 52 7.83 -8.06 15.99
N LYS A 53 6.57 -7.61 16.13
CA LYS A 53 5.39 -8.34 15.64
C LYS A 53 5.05 -8.10 14.16
N GLY A 54 5.90 -7.37 13.44
CA GLY A 54 5.76 -7.17 11.98
C GLY A 54 4.85 -6.03 11.53
N HIS A 55 4.31 -5.21 12.44
CA HIS A 55 3.56 -4.01 12.05
C HIS A 55 4.51 -2.91 11.58
N ALA A 56 4.30 -2.40 10.37
CA ALA A 56 5.19 -1.41 9.76
C ALA A 56 4.51 -0.05 9.54
N VAL A 57 5.27 1.02 9.72
CA VAL A 57 4.82 2.42 9.58
C VAL A 57 5.86 3.28 8.85
N CYS A 58 5.40 4.37 8.23
CA CYS A 58 6.29 5.39 7.69
C CYS A 58 7.12 6.03 8.83
N LEU A 59 8.32 6.50 8.54
CA LEU A 59 9.15 7.20 9.54
C LEU A 59 8.46 8.42 10.12
N GLU A 60 7.68 9.14 9.31
CA GLU A 60 6.90 10.31 9.73
C GLU A 60 5.69 9.91 10.61
N CYS A 61 5.18 8.69 10.44
CA CYS A 61 4.08 8.15 11.24
C CYS A 61 4.58 7.41 12.49
N LYS A 62 5.90 7.29 12.66
CA LYS A 62 6.51 6.52 13.74
C LYS A 62 6.31 7.25 15.08
N THR A 63 5.60 6.59 15.99
CA THR A 63 5.61 6.87 17.42
C THR A 63 6.72 6.07 18.12
N THR A 64 6.87 6.22 19.44
CA THR A 64 7.81 5.39 20.22
C THR A 64 7.47 3.91 20.10
N ASP A 65 6.20 3.57 20.36
CA ASP A 65 5.70 2.20 20.41
C ASP A 65 4.60 1.96 19.38
N CYS A 66 4.42 0.69 19.02
CA CYS A 66 3.45 0.24 18.04
C CYS A 66 2.02 0.34 18.58
N LEU A 67 1.16 1.11 17.90
CA LEU A 67 -0.25 1.28 18.27
C LEU A 67 -1.11 0.00 18.21
N HIS A 68 -0.57 -1.10 17.67
CA HIS A 68 -1.26 -2.39 17.60
C HIS A 68 -0.83 -3.37 18.68
N CYS A 69 0.36 -3.20 19.25
CA CYS A 69 0.94 -4.22 20.11
C CYS A 69 1.90 -3.73 21.19
N ASP A 70 2.06 -2.41 21.31
CA ASP A 70 2.88 -1.68 22.28
C ASP A 70 4.38 -2.03 22.25
N SER A 71 4.82 -2.83 21.29
CA SER A 71 6.24 -3.13 21.07
C SER A 71 6.94 -1.92 20.43
N PRO A 72 8.18 -1.60 20.83
CA PRO A 72 8.93 -0.47 20.28
C PRO A 72 9.25 -0.69 18.80
N PHE A 73 9.26 0.42 18.06
CA PHE A 73 9.60 0.41 16.64
C PHE A 73 11.12 0.47 16.42
N GLN A 74 11.63 -0.48 15.62
CA GLN A 74 12.99 -0.45 15.09
C GLN A 74 12.99 0.10 13.67
N LYS A 75 14.09 0.73 13.26
CA LYS A 75 14.26 1.08 11.84
C LYS A 75 14.42 -0.21 11.05
N LEU A 76 13.66 -0.37 9.98
CA LEU A 76 13.90 -1.47 9.06
C LEU A 76 15.27 -1.21 8.39
N THR A 77 16.27 -2.00 8.78
CA THR A 77 17.55 -2.02 8.06
C THR A 77 17.33 -2.60 6.67
N SER A 78 18.11 -2.14 5.69
CA SER A 78 18.14 -2.63 4.30
C SER A 78 17.78 -4.13 4.21
N ASN A 79 16.53 -4.41 3.82
CA ASN A 79 16.03 -5.76 3.64
C ASN A 79 15.70 -5.92 2.15
N SER A 80 16.61 -6.59 1.42
CA SER A 80 16.53 -6.74 -0.03
C SER A 80 15.21 -7.34 -0.50
N VAL A 81 14.60 -8.25 0.27
CA VAL A 81 13.29 -8.83 -0.05
C VAL A 81 12.19 -7.78 0.08
N PHE A 82 12.20 -6.98 1.14
CA PHE A 82 11.24 -5.88 1.30
C PHE A 82 11.38 -4.85 0.17
N HIS A 83 12.60 -4.50 -0.22
CA HIS A 83 12.85 -3.62 -1.37
C HIS A 83 12.31 -4.21 -2.68
N GLN A 84 12.50 -5.51 -2.93
CA GLN A 84 11.96 -6.18 -4.11
C GLN A 84 10.43 -6.19 -4.13
N ILE A 85 9.80 -6.43 -2.97
CA ILE A 85 8.35 -6.36 -2.82
C ILE A 85 7.87 -4.93 -3.11
N LEU A 86 8.48 -3.91 -2.51
CA LEU A 86 8.12 -2.51 -2.79
C LEU A 86 8.28 -2.15 -4.27
N ALA A 87 9.38 -2.56 -4.92
CA ALA A 87 9.61 -2.32 -6.34
C ALA A 87 8.59 -3.04 -7.24
N PHE A 88 8.22 -4.27 -6.87
CA PHE A 88 7.11 -4.99 -7.51
C PHE A 88 5.82 -4.18 -7.40
N PHE A 89 5.45 -3.68 -6.22
CA PHE A 89 4.21 -2.90 -6.06
C PHE A 89 4.26 -1.52 -6.74
N ASP A 90 5.39 -0.83 -6.74
CA ASP A 90 5.49 0.47 -7.46
C ASP A 90 5.28 0.31 -8.97
N SER A 91 5.72 -0.82 -9.55
CA SER A 91 5.51 -1.14 -10.97
C SER A 91 4.15 -1.80 -11.26
N THR A 92 3.59 -2.56 -10.32
CA THR A 92 2.38 -3.37 -10.53
C THR A 92 1.14 -2.90 -9.78
N TYR A 93 1.17 -1.78 -9.03
CA TYR A 93 0.02 -1.27 -8.27
C TYR A 93 -0.30 0.17 -8.68
N CYS A 94 -1.58 0.50 -8.92
CA CYS A 94 -1.98 1.90 -9.00
C CYS A 94 -2.47 2.36 -7.62
N LYS A 95 -1.68 3.22 -6.97
CA LYS A 95 -2.03 3.84 -5.67
C LYS A 95 -3.45 4.45 -5.69
N PRO A 96 -3.82 5.32 -6.66
CA PRO A 96 -5.18 5.82 -6.81
C PRO A 96 -6.28 4.75 -6.86
N CYS A 97 -6.08 3.69 -7.64
CA CYS A 97 -7.10 2.65 -7.79
C CYS A 97 -7.06 1.60 -6.69
N SER A 98 -6.05 1.60 -5.83
CA SER A 98 -5.75 0.54 -4.85
C SER A 98 -5.85 -0.88 -5.43
N LYS A 99 -5.44 -1.05 -6.70
CA LYS A 99 -5.54 -2.30 -7.47
C LYS A 99 -4.25 -2.60 -8.21
N VAL A 100 -4.03 -3.88 -8.48
CA VAL A 100 -2.97 -4.35 -9.36
C VAL A 100 -3.17 -3.75 -10.76
N ARG A 101 -2.14 -3.09 -11.29
CA ARG A 101 -2.06 -2.65 -12.68
C ARG A 101 -2.04 -3.88 -13.56
N LYS A 102 -3.09 -4.06 -14.35
CA LYS A 102 -3.04 -4.90 -15.55
C LYS A 102 -2.13 -4.22 -16.58
N GLN A 103 -1.61 -4.96 -17.56
CA GLN A 103 -0.69 -4.44 -18.59
C GLN A 103 -1.23 -3.18 -19.34
N ASN A 104 -2.54 -2.96 -19.34
CA ASN A 104 -3.21 -1.78 -19.92
C ASN A 104 -3.97 -0.94 -18.87
N HIS A 105 -3.43 -0.82 -17.66
CA HIS A 105 -4.11 -0.08 -16.59
C HIS A 105 -4.11 1.44 -16.85
N GLU A 106 -5.17 1.95 -17.49
CA GLU A 106 -5.53 3.37 -17.43
C GLU A 106 -6.07 3.69 -16.04
N CYS A 107 -5.22 4.30 -15.21
CA CYS A 107 -5.62 4.73 -13.88
C CYS A 107 -6.61 5.89 -14.02
N ALA A 108 -7.91 5.63 -13.80
CA ALA A 108 -9.00 6.57 -14.10
C ALA A 108 -8.86 7.94 -13.39
N GLU A 109 -8.11 8.04 -12.29
CA GLU A 109 -7.80 9.33 -11.66
C GLU A 109 -6.80 10.20 -12.44
N LYS A 110 -5.96 9.60 -13.29
CA LYS A 110 -5.05 10.31 -14.19
C LYS A 110 -5.67 10.62 -15.56
N ARG A 111 -6.85 10.06 -15.85
CA ARG A 111 -7.56 10.38 -17.10
C ARG A 111 -8.02 11.83 -17.03
N LEU A 112 -7.54 12.61 -17.99
CA LEU A 112 -7.99 13.98 -18.18
C LEU A 112 -9.37 13.93 -18.82
N GLU A 113 -10.35 14.50 -18.13
CA GLU A 113 -11.70 14.70 -18.59
C GLU A 113 -11.83 16.12 -19.14
N LYS A 114 -12.50 16.27 -20.28
CA LYS A 114 -12.87 17.57 -20.83
C LYS A 114 -14.17 18.05 -20.23
N CYS A 115 -14.25 19.31 -19.85
CA CYS A 115 -15.51 19.96 -19.55
C CYS A 115 -16.40 19.97 -20.80
N ARG A 116 -17.71 19.81 -20.61
CA ARG A 116 -18.69 19.85 -21.72
C ARG A 116 -19.21 21.27 -21.99
N LEU A 117 -18.89 22.22 -21.11
CA LEU A 117 -19.41 23.59 -21.13
C LEU A 117 -18.35 24.63 -21.50
N CYS A 118 -17.06 24.25 -21.47
CA CYS A 118 -15.94 25.12 -21.87
C CYS A 118 -14.70 24.27 -22.20
N ASP A 119 -13.61 24.93 -22.60
CA ASP A 119 -12.35 24.28 -23.01
C ASP A 119 -11.51 23.71 -21.86
N TRP A 120 -12.00 23.80 -20.63
CA TRP A 120 -11.29 23.31 -19.45
C TRP A 120 -11.06 21.79 -19.50
N THR A 121 -9.86 21.34 -19.12
CA THR A 121 -9.47 19.92 -19.07
C THR A 121 -8.73 19.62 -17.76
N GLY A 122 -9.07 18.52 -17.10
CA GLY A 122 -8.42 18.12 -15.85
C GLY A 122 -8.87 16.75 -15.34
N THR A 123 -8.37 16.31 -14.20
CA THR A 123 -8.78 15.02 -13.60
C THR A 123 -10.27 15.03 -13.25
N LYS A 124 -10.90 13.85 -13.14
CA LYS A 124 -12.31 13.73 -12.73
C LYS A 124 -12.66 14.49 -11.44
N ARG A 125 -11.76 14.50 -10.45
CA ARG A 125 -11.94 15.24 -9.19
C ARG A 125 -11.94 16.75 -9.42
N GLN A 126 -11.04 17.24 -10.28
CA GLN A 126 -11.01 18.64 -10.67
C GLN A 126 -12.23 19.01 -11.53
N LEU A 127 -12.71 18.12 -12.40
CA LEU A 127 -13.92 18.34 -13.19
C LEU A 127 -15.14 18.55 -12.28
N VAL A 128 -15.34 17.70 -11.27
CA VAL A 128 -16.44 17.89 -10.30
C VAL A 128 -16.36 19.23 -9.59
N LYS A 129 -15.15 19.72 -9.27
CA LYS A 129 -14.97 21.05 -8.67
C LYS A 129 -15.28 22.16 -9.67
N HIS A 130 -14.76 22.05 -10.90
CA HIS A 130 -14.97 23.00 -11.97
C HIS A 130 -16.44 23.12 -12.39
N MET A 131 -17.18 22.00 -12.46
CA MET A 131 -18.61 22.01 -12.78
C MET A 131 -19.45 22.82 -11.77
N ARG A 132 -18.98 22.98 -10.52
CA ARG A 132 -19.65 23.82 -9.52
C ARG A 132 -19.44 25.32 -9.74
N GLU A 133 -18.45 25.70 -10.54
CA GLU A 133 -18.23 27.09 -10.93
C GLU A 133 -19.28 27.51 -11.96
N HIS A 134 -19.67 26.59 -12.87
CA HIS A 134 -20.76 26.82 -13.83
C HIS A 134 -22.15 26.91 -13.19
N THR A 135 -22.39 26.25 -12.05
CA THR A 135 -23.69 26.30 -11.35
C THR A 135 -23.79 27.42 -10.32
N LYS A 136 -22.83 28.33 -10.26
CA LYS A 136 -22.86 29.50 -9.35
C LYS A 136 -23.34 30.78 -10.03
N ASP A 137 -23.56 30.75 -11.34
CA ASP A 137 -24.05 31.88 -12.14
C ASP A 137 -25.56 31.79 -12.47
N ASP A 138 -26.32 30.94 -11.76
CA ASP A 138 -27.80 30.91 -11.78
C ASP A 138 -28.40 31.36 -10.44
#